data_AF-A0A3P7IS14-F1
#
_entry.id   AF-A0A3P7IS14-F1
#
_cell.length_a   1.000
_cell.length_b   1.000
_cell.length_c   1.000
_cell.angle_alpha   90.00
_cell.angle_beta   90.00
_cell.angle_gamma   90.00
#
_symmetry.space_group_name_H-M   'P 1'
#
loop_
_entity.id
_entity.type
_entity.pdbx_description
1 polymer ?
#
loop_
_entity_poly.entity_id
_entity_poly.type
_entity_poly.pdbx_seq_one_letter_code
_entity_poly.pdbx_strand_id
1 'polypeptide(L)'
;LSIPKATFVVLRQGHPLSDPNRADVDSPYRLGISVLNGISGVWMPVVVVPDNYDGPEMHLNARCGDEVADSALVVEFKIKSDSRRLMPMSLRDVEELAAFGRYGGYMTSRTLQDWVVSRQRSWGTPIPMILSADGKTAVPIADDKLPLPQGQMAGKKVDCDRQVLLPEGEGFFETDTLDTFFDSAWLVRLNLQELVWVSRFLKHCVGSLDVLIVVLLWLCCTTS
;
A
#
# COMPACT_ATOMS: atom_id res chain seq x y z
N LEU A 1 16.36 20.57 -0.14
CA LEU A 1 15.70 19.35 -0.65
C LEU A 1 15.19 19.66 -2.06
N SER A 2 15.46 18.82 -3.06
CA SER A 2 14.78 18.95 -4.35
C SER A 2 13.34 18.49 -4.15
N ILE A 3 12.37 19.39 -4.32
CA ILE A 3 10.97 19.03 -4.21
C ILE A 3 10.55 18.42 -5.55
N PRO A 4 10.08 17.15 -5.59
CA PRO A 4 9.64 16.53 -6.83
C PRO A 4 8.47 17.33 -7.41
N LYS A 5 8.55 17.62 -8.72
CA LYS A 5 7.60 18.49 -9.41
C LYS A 5 6.51 17.61 -10.05
N ALA A 6 5.37 17.50 -9.38
CA ALA A 6 4.20 16.89 -10.00
C ALA A 6 3.70 17.78 -11.14
N THR A 7 3.47 17.18 -12.32
CA THR A 7 3.02 17.89 -13.53
C THR A 7 1.55 17.63 -13.84
N PHE A 8 1.05 16.45 -13.48
CA PHE A 8 -0.33 16.03 -13.65
C PHE A 8 -0.73 15.07 -12.52
N VAL A 9 -2.03 14.82 -12.36
CA VAL A 9 -2.58 13.88 -11.39
C VAL A 9 -3.22 12.73 -12.14
N VAL A 10 -2.93 11.49 -11.71
CA VAL A 10 -3.52 10.28 -12.25
C VAL A 10 -4.60 9.77 -11.29
N LEU A 11 -5.76 9.42 -11.82
CA LEU A 11 -6.85 8.76 -11.09
C LEU A 11 -7.23 7.47 -11.81
N ARG A 12 -7.59 6.43 -11.06
CA ARG A 12 -8.09 5.19 -11.67
C ARG A 12 -9.58 5.30 -11.98
N GLN A 13 -10.02 4.61 -13.03
CA GLN A 13 -11.42 4.40 -13.31
C GLN A 13 -12.08 3.67 -12.14
N GLY A 14 -13.22 4.18 -11.64
CA GLY A 14 -13.84 3.69 -10.40
C GLY A 14 -13.61 4.60 -9.18
N HIS A 15 -12.72 5.59 -9.27
CA HIS A 15 -12.69 6.68 -8.29
C HIS A 15 -13.99 7.50 -8.37
N PRO A 16 -14.57 8.03 -7.26
CA PRO A 16 -15.81 8.82 -7.29
C PRO A 16 -15.76 10.09 -8.18
N LEU A 17 -14.57 10.56 -8.51
CA LEU A 17 -14.33 11.70 -9.40
C LEU A 17 -14.20 11.30 -10.89
N SER A 18 -14.15 10.01 -11.20
CA SER A 18 -14.18 9.49 -12.57
C SER A 18 -15.63 9.40 -13.06
N ASP A 19 -15.86 9.55 -14.36
CA ASP A 19 -17.20 9.41 -14.94
C ASP A 19 -17.56 7.92 -15.04
N PRO A 20 -18.55 7.42 -14.26
CA PRO A 20 -18.89 6.01 -14.23
C PRO A 20 -19.67 5.53 -15.46
N ASN A 21 -20.23 6.44 -16.28
CA ASN A 21 -21.13 6.09 -17.39
C ASN A 21 -20.43 6.13 -18.76
N ARG A 22 -19.10 6.25 -18.79
CA ARG A 22 -18.34 6.34 -20.03
C ARG A 22 -18.16 4.95 -20.66
N ALA A 23 -18.53 4.84 -21.94
CA ALA A 23 -18.50 3.58 -22.70
C ALA A 23 -17.10 3.13 -23.15
N ASP A 24 -16.13 4.03 -23.17
CA ASP A 24 -14.74 3.74 -23.54
C ASP A 24 -13.93 3.56 -22.25
N VAL A 25 -13.91 2.31 -21.77
CA VAL A 25 -13.33 1.89 -20.47
C VAL A 25 -11.83 1.59 -20.60
N ASP A 26 -11.33 1.42 -21.81
CA ASP A 26 -9.94 0.96 -22.03
C ASP A 26 -8.97 2.09 -22.38
N SER A 27 -9.46 3.31 -22.68
CA SER A 27 -8.60 4.45 -23.04
C SER A 27 -8.47 5.48 -21.91
N PRO A 28 -7.25 5.99 -21.65
CA PRO A 28 -7.08 7.08 -20.70
C PRO A 28 -7.75 8.34 -21.22
N TYR A 29 -8.24 9.19 -20.32
CA TYR A 29 -8.86 10.46 -20.71
C TYR A 29 -8.62 11.56 -19.69
N ARG A 30 -8.68 12.82 -20.14
CA ARG A 30 -8.54 13.99 -19.28
C ARG A 30 -9.90 14.40 -18.71
N LEU A 31 -9.95 14.62 -17.39
CA LEU A 31 -11.12 15.23 -16.76
C LEU A 31 -11.19 16.73 -17.03
N GLY A 32 -12.41 17.27 -17.05
CA GLY A 32 -12.66 18.72 -17.13
C GLY A 32 -12.25 19.50 -15.88
N ILE A 33 -11.85 18.81 -14.81
CA ILE A 33 -11.33 19.42 -13.58
C ILE A 33 -9.81 19.56 -13.65
N SER A 34 -9.29 20.58 -12.99
CA SER A 34 -7.85 20.79 -12.80
C SER A 34 -7.57 20.98 -11.32
N VAL A 35 -6.40 20.51 -10.86
CA VAL A 35 -5.98 20.57 -9.46
C VAL A 35 -4.88 21.60 -9.33
N LEU A 36 -5.01 22.52 -8.36
CA LEU A 36 -3.96 23.47 -8.07
C LEU A 36 -2.85 22.79 -7.26
N ASN A 37 -1.62 22.82 -7.76
CA ASN A 37 -0.47 22.45 -6.97
C ASN A 37 -0.16 23.57 -5.96
N GLY A 38 -0.40 23.33 -4.67
CA GLY A 38 -0.18 24.31 -3.61
C GLY A 38 1.28 24.75 -3.42
N ILE A 39 2.24 23.97 -3.94
CA ILE A 39 3.68 24.26 -3.84
C ILE A 39 4.16 25.07 -5.06
N SER A 40 3.75 24.67 -6.26
CA SER A 40 4.20 25.34 -7.50
C SER A 40 3.29 26.46 -7.99
N GLY A 41 2.05 26.53 -7.48
CA GLY A 41 1.02 27.46 -7.93
C GLY A 41 0.51 27.17 -9.36
N VAL A 42 0.81 26.00 -9.92
CA VAL A 42 0.44 25.60 -11.28
C VAL A 42 -0.81 24.72 -11.25
N TRP A 43 -1.75 25.00 -12.15
CA TRP A 43 -2.90 24.15 -12.40
C TRP A 43 -2.48 22.89 -13.16
N MET A 44 -2.73 21.74 -12.56
CA MET A 44 -2.40 20.43 -13.09
C MET A 44 -3.65 19.79 -13.70
N PRO A 45 -3.53 19.18 -14.89
CA PRO A 45 -4.60 18.37 -15.43
C PRO A 45 -4.75 17.07 -14.63
N VAL A 46 -5.99 16.58 -14.54
CA VAL A 46 -6.28 15.26 -13.99
C VAL A 46 -6.58 14.31 -15.13
N VAL A 47 -5.86 13.20 -15.17
CA VAL A 47 -5.99 12.13 -16.17
C VAL A 47 -6.55 10.91 -15.48
N VAL A 48 -7.63 10.34 -16.03
CA VAL A 48 -8.19 9.07 -15.60
C VAL A 48 -7.59 7.97 -16.45
N VAL A 49 -7.09 6.94 -15.80
CA VAL A 49 -6.50 5.76 -16.42
C VAL A 49 -7.38 4.52 -16.15
N PRO A 50 -7.40 3.55 -17.08
CA PRO A 50 -8.16 2.32 -16.91
C PRO A 50 -7.61 1.45 -15.77
N ASP A 51 -8.39 0.47 -15.31
CA ASP A 51 -7.95 -0.44 -14.24
C ASP A 51 -6.69 -1.24 -14.61
N ASN A 52 -6.55 -1.57 -15.90
CA ASN A 52 -5.38 -2.27 -16.45
C ASN A 52 -4.14 -1.37 -16.64
N TYR A 53 -4.22 -0.10 -16.22
CA TYR A 53 -3.06 0.76 -16.10
C TYR A 53 -2.32 0.35 -14.83
N ASP A 54 -1.33 -0.56 -14.92
CA ASP A 54 -0.49 -0.82 -13.75
C ASP A 54 0.94 -1.25 -14.06
N GLY A 55 1.82 -0.75 -13.17
CA GLY A 55 3.04 -1.43 -12.72
C GLY A 55 2.68 -2.48 -11.66
N PRO A 56 3.59 -2.89 -10.76
CA PRO A 56 3.30 -3.97 -9.79
C PRO A 56 2.09 -3.65 -8.88
N GLU A 57 1.34 -4.69 -8.47
CA GLU A 57 0.14 -4.58 -7.63
C GLU A 57 0.35 -3.62 -6.45
N MET A 58 -0.49 -2.58 -6.40
CA MET A 58 -0.31 -1.46 -5.49
C MET A 58 -1.02 -1.63 -4.14
N HIS A 59 -0.32 -1.26 -3.08
CA HIS A 59 -0.91 -0.92 -1.78
C HIS A 59 -1.38 0.54 -1.75
N LEU A 60 -2.34 0.86 -0.88
CA LEU A 60 -2.88 2.22 -0.78
C LEU A 60 -1.77 3.25 -0.44
N ASN A 61 -1.84 4.44 -1.05
CA ASN A 61 -0.82 5.52 -1.02
C ASN A 61 0.46 5.29 -1.84
N ALA A 62 0.57 4.20 -2.60
CA ALA A 62 1.67 4.06 -3.55
C ALA A 62 1.39 4.87 -4.85
N ARG A 63 2.44 5.08 -5.67
CA ARG A 63 2.36 5.87 -6.92
C ARG A 63 1.68 5.05 -8.02
N CYS A 64 0.58 5.53 -8.57
CA CYS A 64 -0.10 4.86 -9.68
C CYS A 64 0.74 5.02 -10.96
N GLY A 65 1.40 3.93 -11.39
CA GLY A 65 2.18 3.88 -12.63
C GLY A 65 3.70 3.89 -12.47
N ASP A 66 4.36 3.51 -13.57
CA ASP A 66 5.81 3.54 -13.75
C ASP A 66 6.23 4.76 -14.59
N GLU A 67 7.50 5.17 -14.53
CA GLU A 67 8.03 6.32 -15.27
C GLU A 67 7.81 6.21 -16.79
N VAL A 68 7.79 4.98 -17.31
CA VAL A 68 7.54 4.69 -18.73
C VAL A 68 6.07 4.97 -19.10
N ALA A 69 5.13 4.53 -18.27
CA ALA A 69 3.70 4.74 -18.49
C ALA A 69 3.33 6.23 -18.39
N ASP A 70 3.89 6.92 -17.40
CA ASP A 70 3.69 8.36 -17.21
C ASP A 70 4.21 9.18 -18.41
N SER A 71 5.32 8.75 -19.00
CA SER A 71 5.89 9.41 -20.18
C SER A 71 4.98 9.29 -21.40
N ALA A 72 4.28 8.17 -21.57
CA ALA A 72 3.31 7.98 -22.64
C ALA A 72 2.12 8.96 -22.49
N LEU A 73 1.58 9.12 -21.28
CA LEU A 73 0.49 10.06 -21.00
C LEU A 73 0.89 11.52 -21.27
N VAL A 74 2.13 11.90 -20.93
CA VAL A 74 2.62 13.26 -21.21
C VAL A 74 2.63 13.56 -22.70
N VAL A 75 3.03 12.59 -23.53
CA VAL A 75 3.03 12.73 -25.00
C VAL A 75 1.61 12.77 -25.54
N GLU A 76 0.76 11.85 -25.10
CA GLU A 76 -0.63 11.72 -25.55
C GLU A 76 -1.46 12.98 -25.25
N PHE A 77 -1.42 13.44 -24.01
CA PHE A 77 -2.19 14.61 -23.55
C PHE A 77 -1.45 15.94 -23.75
N LYS A 78 -0.27 15.93 -24.37
CA LYS A 78 0.58 17.11 -24.63
C LYS A 78 0.78 17.96 -23.37
N ILE A 79 1.05 17.29 -22.25
CA ILE A 79 1.19 17.93 -20.95
C ILE A 79 2.47 18.76 -20.95
N LYS A 80 2.34 20.08 -20.75
CA LYS A 80 3.50 20.97 -20.69
C LYS A 80 4.21 20.79 -19.35
N SER A 81 5.42 20.23 -19.38
CA SER A 81 6.29 20.26 -18.21
C SER A 81 6.86 21.67 -18.04
N ASP A 82 6.65 22.25 -16.87
CA ASP A 82 7.17 23.56 -16.54
C ASP A 82 8.63 23.44 -16.11
N SER A 83 9.56 23.93 -16.94
CA SER A 83 11.00 23.89 -16.68
C SER A 83 11.47 24.89 -15.61
N ARG A 84 10.59 25.75 -15.08
CA ARG A 84 10.94 26.69 -14.01
C ARG A 84 11.47 25.94 -12.79
N ARG A 85 12.70 26.25 -12.38
CA ARG A 85 13.23 25.77 -11.09
C ARG A 85 12.45 26.45 -9.98
N LEU A 86 11.76 25.66 -9.15
CA LEU A 86 11.26 26.15 -7.88
C LEU A 86 12.46 26.55 -7.03
N MET A 87 12.34 27.63 -6.27
CA MET A 87 13.36 27.95 -5.27
C MET A 87 13.48 26.77 -4.29
N PRO A 88 14.69 26.44 -3.83
CA PRO A 88 14.86 25.40 -2.82
C PRO A 88 14.11 25.83 -1.56
N MET A 89 13.06 25.10 -1.20
CA MET A 89 12.33 25.30 0.05
C MET A 89 12.88 24.38 1.14
N SER A 90 12.88 24.90 2.37
CA SER A 90 13.09 24.12 3.58
C SER A 90 11.80 23.38 3.96
N LEU A 91 11.90 22.40 4.88
CA LEU A 91 10.70 21.70 5.38
C LEU A 91 9.73 22.66 6.08
N ARG A 92 10.28 23.64 6.81
CA ARG A 92 9.51 24.67 7.49
C ARG A 92 8.69 25.53 6.52
N ASP A 93 9.27 25.90 5.38
CA ASP A 93 8.55 26.68 4.37
C ASP A 93 7.35 25.90 3.82
N VAL A 94 7.49 24.58 3.64
CA VAL A 94 6.41 23.69 3.20
C VAL A 94 5.31 23.59 4.26
N GLU A 95 5.67 23.50 5.53
CA GLU A 95 4.71 23.49 6.65
C GLU A 95 3.93 24.81 6.73
N GLU A 96 4.62 25.95 6.63
CA GLU A 96 3.99 27.27 6.65
C GLU A 96 3.04 27.47 5.47
N LEU A 97 3.44 27.03 4.27
CA LEU A 97 2.57 27.02 3.08
C LEU A 97 1.34 26.11 3.26
N ALA A 98 1.53 24.91 3.82
CA ALA A 98 0.44 23.97 4.07
C ALA A 98 -0.55 24.50 5.11
N ALA A 99 -0.05 25.14 6.17
CA ALA A 99 -0.85 25.78 7.20
C ALA A 99 -1.62 26.99 6.65
N PHE A 100 -0.96 27.85 5.85
CA PHE A 100 -1.59 29.00 5.22
C PHE A 100 -2.71 28.59 4.26
N GLY A 101 -2.44 27.61 3.40
CA GLY A 101 -3.40 27.06 2.44
C GLY A 101 -4.49 26.19 3.08
N ARG A 102 -4.37 25.86 4.37
CA ARG A 102 -5.22 24.91 5.09
C ARG A 102 -5.33 23.56 4.37
N TYR A 103 -4.25 23.12 3.74
CA TYR A 103 -4.21 21.87 2.97
C TYR A 103 -4.19 20.62 3.87
N GLY A 104 -3.95 20.79 5.18
CA GLY A 104 -3.79 19.69 6.13
C GLY A 104 -2.47 18.93 5.92
N GLY A 105 -2.39 17.73 6.50
CA GLY A 105 -1.21 16.85 6.40
C GLY A 105 -0.42 16.73 7.70
N TYR A 106 0.42 15.69 7.77
CA TYR A 106 1.31 15.42 8.90
C TYR A 106 2.72 15.16 8.37
N MET A 107 3.73 15.60 9.12
CA MET A 107 5.11 15.26 8.79
C MET A 107 5.31 13.76 8.94
N THR A 108 5.73 13.10 7.86
CA THR A 108 6.18 11.72 7.91
C THR A 108 7.70 11.67 7.97
N SER A 109 8.23 10.76 8.79
CA SER A 109 9.66 10.52 8.80
C SER A 109 10.06 9.76 7.54
N ARG A 110 11.11 10.22 6.85
CA ARG A 110 11.73 9.47 5.75
C ARG A 110 12.72 8.41 6.22
N THR A 111 13.10 8.44 7.50
CA THR A 111 14.04 7.45 8.07
C THR A 111 13.33 6.22 8.62
N LEU A 112 12.03 6.32 8.89
CA LEU A 112 11.23 5.15 9.25
C LEU A 112 11.05 4.29 8.00
N GLN A 113 11.65 3.11 8.02
CA GLN A 113 11.46 2.09 7.02
C GLN A 113 10.40 1.10 7.48
N ASP A 114 9.77 0.44 6.53
CA ASP A 114 8.83 -0.63 6.83
C ASP A 114 9.53 -1.74 7.63
N TRP A 115 8.80 -2.34 8.56
CA TRP A 115 9.35 -3.39 9.39
C TRP A 115 9.44 -4.69 8.59
N VAL A 116 10.67 -5.10 8.29
CA VAL A 116 10.94 -6.43 7.75
C VAL A 116 10.73 -7.46 8.87
N VAL A 117 9.55 -8.07 8.90
CA VAL A 117 9.17 -9.09 9.91
C VAL A 117 9.59 -10.51 9.52
N SER A 118 9.90 -10.77 8.24
CA SER A 118 10.25 -12.10 7.74
C SER A 118 11.67 -12.53 8.13
N ARG A 119 11.86 -13.78 8.54
CA ARG A 119 13.16 -14.37 8.92
C ARG A 119 13.31 -15.77 8.34
N GLN A 120 14.39 -15.97 7.57
CA GLN A 120 14.85 -17.28 7.09
C GLN A 120 15.51 -18.08 8.22
N ARG A 121 14.72 -18.56 9.18
CA ARG A 121 15.18 -19.34 10.33
C ARG A 121 14.29 -20.56 10.52
N SER A 122 14.87 -21.64 11.02
CA SER A 122 14.12 -22.88 11.32
C SER A 122 13.30 -22.79 12.62
N TRP A 123 13.62 -21.83 13.49
CA TRP A 123 12.96 -21.62 14.78
C TRP A 123 12.30 -20.25 14.82
N GLY A 124 10.99 -20.24 15.07
CA GLY A 124 10.15 -19.06 15.12
C GLY A 124 8.70 -19.41 14.81
N THR A 125 7.79 -18.45 14.93
CA THR A 125 6.38 -18.64 14.56
C THR A 125 6.27 -18.67 13.03
N PRO A 126 5.74 -19.74 12.40
CA PRO A 126 5.56 -19.79 10.95
C PRO A 126 4.64 -18.67 10.47
N ILE A 127 4.99 -18.01 9.37
CA ILE A 127 4.13 -16.98 8.77
C ILE A 127 2.89 -17.68 8.16
N PRO A 128 1.65 -17.31 8.56
CA PRO A 128 0.45 -18.02 8.13
C PRO A 128 -0.05 -17.59 6.74
N MET A 129 0.84 -17.67 5.75
CA MET A 129 0.58 -17.37 4.34
C MET A 129 0.82 -18.62 3.48
N ILE A 130 0.04 -18.74 2.41
CA ILE A 130 0.21 -19.72 1.34
C ILE A 130 0.60 -18.95 0.08
N LEU A 131 1.72 -19.33 -0.53
CA LEU A 131 2.21 -18.79 -1.79
C LEU A 131 1.74 -19.65 -2.98
N SER A 132 1.51 -19.02 -4.12
CA SER A 132 1.40 -19.70 -5.41
C SER A 132 2.71 -20.40 -5.80
N ALA A 133 2.64 -21.35 -6.72
CA ALA A 133 3.82 -22.03 -7.25
C ALA A 133 4.84 -21.08 -7.91
N ASP A 134 4.37 -19.97 -8.49
CA ASP A 134 5.20 -18.92 -9.08
C ASP A 134 5.62 -17.83 -8.06
N GLY A 135 5.18 -17.93 -6.80
CA GLY A 135 5.50 -17.01 -5.71
C GLY A 135 4.90 -15.61 -5.83
N LYS A 136 4.03 -15.36 -6.83
CA LYS A 136 3.46 -14.03 -7.08
C LYS A 136 2.19 -13.73 -6.29
N THR A 137 1.44 -14.76 -5.93
CA THR A 137 0.19 -14.60 -5.18
C THR A 137 0.39 -15.14 -3.77
N ALA A 138 0.05 -14.36 -2.75
CA ALA A 138 0.10 -14.77 -1.36
C ALA A 138 -1.29 -14.66 -0.74
N VAL A 139 -1.74 -15.73 -0.10
CA VAL A 139 -3.07 -15.83 0.51
C VAL A 139 -2.97 -16.20 1.98
N PRO A 140 -3.66 -15.49 2.88
CA PRO A 140 -3.65 -15.83 4.29
C PRO A 140 -4.43 -17.12 4.58
N ILE A 141 -3.92 -17.90 5.53
CA ILE A 141 -4.56 -19.14 5.97
C ILE A 141 -5.88 -18.85 6.71
N ALA A 142 -6.87 -19.73 6.53
CA ALA A 142 -8.15 -19.65 7.21
C ALA A 142 -8.01 -19.75 8.75
N ASP A 143 -8.83 -19.01 9.50
CA ASP A 143 -8.65 -18.85 10.96
C ASP A 143 -8.80 -20.18 11.73
N ASP A 144 -9.60 -21.11 11.19
CA ASP A 144 -9.87 -22.45 11.70
C ASP A 144 -8.68 -23.41 11.58
N LYS A 145 -7.71 -23.11 10.73
CA LYS A 145 -6.51 -23.93 10.51
C LYS A 145 -5.30 -23.49 11.34
N LEU A 146 -5.52 -22.62 12.33
CA LEU A 146 -4.50 -22.07 13.20
C LEU A 146 -4.62 -22.64 14.62
N PRO A 147 -3.51 -22.68 15.39
CA PRO A 147 -2.15 -22.24 15.05
C PRO A 147 -1.39 -23.24 14.15
N LEU A 148 -0.42 -22.74 13.39
CA LEU A 148 0.46 -23.62 12.60
C LEU A 148 1.52 -24.28 13.51
N PRO A 149 1.75 -25.60 13.38
CA PRO A 149 2.81 -26.27 14.12
C PRO A 149 4.19 -25.80 13.64
N GLN A 150 5.07 -25.47 14.59
CA GLN A 150 6.45 -25.04 14.31
C GLN A 150 7.23 -26.10 13.52
N GLY A 151 8.00 -25.65 12.52
CA GLY A 151 8.96 -26.47 11.78
C GLY A 151 8.37 -27.57 10.89
N GLN A 152 7.06 -27.82 10.94
CA GLN A 152 6.44 -28.90 10.17
C GLN A 152 5.82 -28.44 8.86
N MET A 153 5.47 -27.16 8.73
CA MET A 153 4.67 -26.69 7.58
C MET A 153 5.50 -25.91 6.55
N ALA A 154 6.68 -25.39 6.90
CA ALA A 154 7.50 -24.57 6.02
C ALA A 154 7.74 -25.25 4.65
N GLY A 155 7.31 -24.59 3.57
CA GLY A 155 7.48 -25.07 2.20
C GLY A 155 6.66 -26.31 1.84
N LYS A 156 5.75 -26.79 2.71
CA LYS A 156 4.87 -27.91 2.36
C LYS A 156 3.86 -27.49 1.31
N LYS A 157 3.63 -28.39 0.36
CA LYS A 157 2.57 -28.28 -0.63
C LYS A 157 1.21 -28.49 0.03
N VAL A 158 0.24 -27.65 -0.31
CA VAL A 158 -1.15 -27.75 0.11
C VAL A 158 -2.06 -27.60 -1.10
N ASP A 159 -3.09 -28.44 -1.17
CA ASP A 159 -4.12 -28.34 -2.19
C ASP A 159 -5.04 -27.18 -1.81
N CYS A 160 -5.22 -26.24 -2.74
CA CYS A 160 -5.99 -25.01 -2.54
C CYS A 160 -7.20 -25.04 -3.47
N ASP A 161 -8.36 -24.62 -2.97
CA ASP A 161 -9.54 -24.53 -3.83
C ASP A 161 -9.28 -23.56 -4.99
N ARG A 162 -9.17 -24.12 -6.21
CA ARG A 162 -8.94 -23.41 -7.49
C ARG A 162 -9.89 -22.24 -7.73
N GLN A 163 -11.04 -22.22 -7.05
CA GLN A 163 -12.11 -21.27 -7.28
C GLN A 163 -12.02 -19.98 -6.45
N VAL A 164 -11.20 -19.93 -5.38
CA VAL A 164 -11.30 -18.82 -4.41
C VAL A 164 -9.98 -18.07 -4.19
N LEU A 165 -8.82 -18.72 -4.32
CA LEU A 165 -7.58 -18.17 -3.74
C LEU A 165 -6.33 -18.26 -4.63
N LEU A 166 -6.15 -19.33 -5.40
CA LEU A 166 -4.97 -19.52 -6.25
C LEU A 166 -5.39 -20.08 -7.62
N PRO A 167 -5.05 -19.42 -8.75
CA PRO A 167 -5.45 -19.84 -10.09
C PRO A 167 -5.01 -21.26 -10.45
N GLU A 168 -3.87 -21.70 -9.91
CA GLU A 168 -3.26 -23.00 -10.21
C GLU A 168 -3.77 -24.13 -9.31
N GLY A 169 -4.46 -23.81 -8.21
CA GLY A 169 -4.98 -24.78 -7.24
C GLY A 169 -3.94 -25.43 -6.34
N GLU A 170 -2.66 -25.15 -6.54
CA GLU A 170 -1.59 -25.64 -5.68
C GLU A 170 -0.91 -24.46 -4.99
N GLY A 171 -0.71 -24.59 -3.68
CA GLY A 171 -0.02 -23.58 -2.88
C GLY A 171 1.04 -24.18 -1.99
N PHE A 172 1.97 -23.35 -1.53
CA PHE A 172 3.04 -23.73 -0.61
C PHE A 172 2.97 -22.86 0.63
N PHE A 173 3.07 -23.46 1.81
CA PHE A 173 3.21 -22.67 3.04
C PHE A 173 4.50 -21.86 3.01
N GLU A 174 4.42 -20.63 3.51
CA GLU A 174 5.57 -19.74 3.65
C GLU A 174 6.73 -20.46 4.38
N THR A 175 7.94 -20.34 3.86
CA THR A 175 9.12 -20.97 4.46
C THR A 175 9.68 -20.17 5.63
N ASP A 176 9.43 -18.88 5.63
CA ASP A 176 9.97 -17.95 6.62
C ASP A 176 9.17 -17.95 7.92
N THR A 177 9.83 -17.48 8.97
CA THR A 177 9.27 -17.30 10.31
C THR A 177 9.16 -15.82 10.66
N LEU A 178 8.26 -15.49 11.59
CA LEU A 178 8.12 -14.14 12.13
C LEU A 178 9.29 -13.78 13.04
N ASP A 179 9.65 -12.49 13.02
CA ASP A 179 10.69 -11.93 13.88
C ASP A 179 10.34 -12.10 15.38
N THR A 180 11.36 -12.30 16.21
CA THR A 180 11.15 -12.50 17.66
C THR A 180 10.56 -11.25 18.33
N PHE A 181 10.85 -10.06 17.78
CA PHE A 181 10.23 -8.82 18.23
C PHE A 181 8.73 -8.74 17.92
N PHE A 182 8.23 -9.56 17.00
CA PHE A 182 6.80 -9.67 16.72
C PHE A 182 6.04 -10.21 17.93
N ASP A 183 6.57 -11.26 18.56
CA ASP A 183 5.96 -11.84 19.77
C ASP A 183 6.03 -10.87 20.95
N SER A 184 7.15 -10.15 21.13
CA SER A 184 7.32 -9.22 22.25
C SER A 184 6.58 -7.89 22.08
N ALA A 185 6.19 -7.51 20.86
CA ALA A 185 5.42 -6.29 20.61
C ALA A 185 4.07 -6.27 21.32
N TRP A 186 3.51 -7.45 21.63
CA TRP A 186 2.20 -7.57 22.28
C TRP A 186 2.22 -8.30 23.62
N LEU A 187 3.34 -8.91 24.04
CA LEU A 187 3.46 -9.60 25.33
C LEU A 187 3.10 -8.71 26.53
N VAL A 188 3.33 -7.40 26.45
CA VAL A 188 2.96 -6.45 27.51
C VAL A 188 1.43 -6.29 27.64
N ARG A 189 0.65 -6.79 26.68
CA ARG A 189 -0.76 -6.44 26.52
C ARG A 189 -1.76 -7.61 26.56
N LEU A 190 -1.31 -8.87 26.58
CA LEU A 190 -2.24 -10.01 26.57
C LEU A 190 -2.25 -10.81 27.88
N ASN A 191 -3.40 -10.80 28.54
CA ASN A 191 -3.87 -11.91 29.37
C ASN A 191 -4.12 -13.12 28.43
N LEU A 192 -3.11 -13.97 28.30
CA LEU A 192 -3.09 -15.43 28.07
C LEU A 192 -4.15 -16.19 27.22
N GLN A 193 -4.95 -15.61 26.32
CA GLN A 193 -5.97 -16.44 25.63
C GLN A 193 -6.27 -16.24 24.13
N GLU A 194 -5.44 -15.57 23.33
CA GLU A 194 -5.89 -15.15 21.98
C GLU A 194 -4.81 -15.29 20.88
N LEU A 195 -4.47 -16.52 20.47
CA LEU A 195 -3.60 -16.81 19.30
C LEU A 195 -4.29 -16.65 17.93
N VAL A 196 -5.62 -16.47 17.90
CA VAL A 196 -6.44 -16.28 16.68
C VAL A 196 -6.18 -14.92 15.99
N TRP A 197 -5.51 -13.99 16.68
CA TRP A 197 -5.33 -12.62 16.18
C TRP A 197 -4.25 -12.46 15.12
N VAL A 198 -3.23 -13.32 15.09
CA VAL A 198 -2.11 -13.16 14.15
C VAL A 198 -2.57 -13.31 12.70
N SER A 199 -3.48 -14.24 12.41
CA SER A 199 -4.05 -14.36 11.05
C SER A 199 -5.02 -13.25 10.71
N ARG A 200 -5.83 -12.79 11.67
CA ARG A 200 -6.74 -11.66 11.45
C ARG A 200 -5.96 -10.39 11.15
N PHE A 201 -4.87 -10.15 11.88
CA PHE A 201 -3.96 -9.04 11.62
C PHE A 201 -3.33 -9.15 10.23
N LEU A 202 -2.77 -10.31 9.86
CA LEU A 202 -2.16 -10.50 8.54
C LEU A 202 -3.19 -10.42 7.39
N LYS A 203 -4.40 -10.95 7.58
CA LYS A 203 -5.53 -10.78 6.64
C LYS A 203 -5.89 -9.31 6.44
N HIS A 204 -5.92 -8.54 7.52
CA HIS A 204 -6.21 -7.11 7.44
C HIS A 204 -5.07 -6.36 6.75
N CYS A 205 -3.81 -6.64 7.10
CA CYS A 205 -2.62 -6.03 6.48
C CYS A 205 -2.55 -6.26 4.97
N VAL A 206 -2.97 -7.43 4.49
CA VAL A 206 -2.95 -7.80 3.07
C VAL A 206 -4.19 -7.27 2.31
N GLY A 207 -5.31 -7.00 3.00
CA GLY A 207 -6.59 -6.65 2.37
C GLY A 207 -7.12 -5.22 2.56
N SER A 208 -6.64 -4.42 3.52
CA SER A 208 -7.08 -3.03 3.73
C SER A 208 -6.11 -2.31 4.67
N LEU A 209 -5.90 -1.00 4.48
CA LEU A 209 -5.17 -0.21 5.49
C LEU A 209 -5.91 -0.36 6.80
N ASP A 210 -5.18 -0.75 7.84
CA ASP A 210 -5.35 -0.17 9.18
C ASP A 210 -4.23 -0.64 10.12
N VAL A 211 -2.99 -0.70 9.63
CA VAL A 211 -1.84 -1.04 10.48
C VAL A 211 -1.37 0.16 11.31
N LEU A 212 -1.60 1.40 10.84
CA LEU A 212 -1.17 2.60 11.56
C LEU A 212 -2.23 3.22 12.47
N ILE A 213 -3.53 3.02 12.16
CA ILE A 213 -4.62 3.73 12.85
C ILE A 213 -4.98 3.07 14.17
N VAL A 214 -4.92 1.73 14.27
CA VAL A 214 -5.27 1.02 15.53
C VAL A 214 -4.23 1.26 16.64
N VAL A 215 -2.96 1.48 16.27
CA VAL A 215 -1.88 1.76 17.24
C VAL A 215 -1.97 3.19 17.79
N LEU A 216 -2.33 4.17 16.95
CA LEU A 216 -2.41 5.59 17.36
C LEU A 216 -3.74 5.98 18.01
N LEU A 217 -4.89 5.41 17.61
CA LEU A 217 -6.17 5.77 18.23
C LEU A 217 -6.30 5.31 19.70
N TRP A 218 -5.57 4.27 20.11
CA TRP A 218 -5.65 3.80 21.50
C TRP A 218 -4.67 4.49 22.44
N LEU A 219 -3.54 5.02 21.94
CA LEU A 219 -2.61 5.83 22.73
C LEU A 219 -3.19 7.21 23.09
N CYS A 220 -4.17 7.72 22.33
CA CYS A 220 -4.78 9.03 22.57
C CYS A 220 -5.97 8.98 23.57
N CYS A 221 -6.56 7.81 23.84
CA CYS A 221 -7.72 7.67 24.74
C CYS A 221 -7.37 7.37 26.21
N THR A 222 -6.10 7.23 26.58
CA THR A 222 -5.70 6.90 27.97
C THR A 222 -4.87 7.97 28.67
N THR A 223 -4.76 9.17 28.10
CA THR A 223 -4.20 10.35 28.79
C THR A 223 -5.21 11.49 28.81
N SER A 224 -6.27 11.30 29.59
CA SER A 224 -7.06 12.35 30.28
C SER A 224 -7.95 11.68 31.31
#